data_AF-A0AAV8XPE4-F1
#
_entry.id   AF-A0AAV8XPE4-F1
#
_cell.length_a   1.000
_cell.length_b   1.000
_cell.length_c   1.000
_cell.angle_alpha   90.00
_cell.angle_beta   90.00
_cell.angle_gamma   90.00
#
_symmetry.space_group_name_H-M   'P 1'
#
loop_
_entity.id
_entity.type
_entity.pdbx_description
1 polymer ?
#
loop_
_entity_poly.entity_id
_entity_poly.type
_entity_poly.pdbx_seq_one_letter_code
_entity_poly.pdbx_strand_id
1 'polypeptide(L)'
;MKEPRKFGTTLGVLNVGMSIVAILYIIVGFLSYLKYGEKIEGSVTLNLPETEILAQAVKVIISMGILFTYALQFYIAADIIWPTIRDFLGPVKYPVFAELAFRSFLVLITYLSLKVIIYTGPNHWSIE
;
A
#
# COMPACT_ATOMS: atom_id res chain seq x y z
N MET A 1 -19.95 -2.70 -16.99
CA MET A 1 -20.57 -3.83 -16.26
C MET A 1 -22.05 -3.89 -16.63
N LYS A 2 -22.56 -5.02 -17.14
CA LYS A 2 -23.91 -5.11 -17.72
C LYS A 2 -25.03 -5.25 -16.66
N GLU A 3 -24.71 -5.78 -15.48
CA GLU A 3 -25.65 -5.96 -14.36
C GLU A 3 -25.03 -5.51 -13.01
N PRO A 4 -25.16 -4.22 -12.63
CA PRO A 4 -24.50 -3.66 -11.43
C PRO A 4 -25.02 -4.26 -10.10
N ARG A 5 -26.26 -4.78 -10.08
CA ARG A 5 -26.90 -5.32 -8.86
C ARG A 5 -26.32 -6.66 -8.39
N LYS A 6 -25.65 -7.40 -9.28
CA LYS A 6 -25.01 -8.69 -8.97
C LYS A 6 -23.56 -8.57 -8.51
N PHE A 7 -23.03 -7.34 -8.35
CA PHE A 7 -21.64 -7.13 -7.91
C PHE A 7 -21.42 -7.45 -6.44
N GLY A 8 -22.35 -7.04 -5.57
CA GLY A 8 -22.25 -7.19 -4.12
C GLY A 8 -23.02 -8.39 -3.53
N THR A 9 -23.51 -9.32 -4.36
CA THR A 9 -24.15 -10.55 -3.85
C THR A 9 -23.11 -11.46 -3.20
N THR A 10 -23.55 -12.42 -2.36
CA THR A 10 -22.65 -13.33 -1.62
C THR A 10 -21.70 -14.14 -2.52
N LEU A 11 -22.11 -14.44 -3.75
CA LEU A 11 -21.26 -15.04 -4.80
C LEU A 11 -21.03 -14.06 -5.98
N GLY A 12 -21.09 -12.77 -5.71
CA GLY A 12 -20.83 -11.71 -6.68
C GLY A 12 -19.36 -11.65 -7.07
N VAL A 13 -19.09 -10.96 -8.18
CA VAL A 13 -17.74 -10.81 -8.75
C VAL A 13 -16.75 -10.27 -7.71
N LEU A 14 -17.20 -9.39 -6.81
CA LEU A 14 -16.35 -8.84 -5.75
C LEU A 14 -15.89 -9.93 -4.77
N ASN A 15 -16.82 -10.73 -4.23
CA ASN A 15 -16.46 -11.73 -3.22
C ASN A 15 -15.63 -12.88 -3.82
N VAL A 16 -15.95 -13.30 -5.05
CA VAL A 16 -15.17 -14.31 -5.77
C VAL A 16 -13.77 -13.79 -6.14
N GLY A 17 -13.66 -12.53 -6.57
CA GLY A 17 -12.37 -11.91 -6.84
C GLY A 17 -11.50 -11.86 -5.58
N MET A 18 -12.07 -11.42 -4.45
CA MET A 18 -11.37 -11.34 -3.17
C MET A 18 -10.96 -12.72 -2.65
N SER A 19 -11.78 -13.76 -2.82
CA SER A 19 -11.42 -15.11 -2.38
C SER A 19 -10.25 -15.68 -3.17
N ILE A 20 -10.21 -15.47 -4.48
CA ILE A 20 -9.07 -15.89 -5.33
C ILE A 20 -7.79 -15.18 -4.87
N VAL A 21 -7.84 -13.86 -4.66
CA VAL A 21 -6.67 -13.10 -4.20
C VAL A 21 -6.20 -13.59 -2.83
N ALA A 22 -7.13 -13.85 -1.90
CA ALA A 22 -6.80 -14.39 -0.58
C ALA A 22 -6.11 -15.75 -0.67
N ILE A 23 -6.61 -16.68 -1.49
CA ILE A 23 -5.99 -17.99 -1.69
C ILE A 23 -4.57 -17.85 -2.26
N LEU A 24 -4.37 -16.98 -3.25
CA LEU A 24 -3.04 -16.72 -3.82
C LEU A 24 -2.06 -16.21 -2.75
N TYR A 25 -2.49 -15.28 -1.90
CA TYR A 25 -1.66 -14.76 -0.81
C TYR A 25 -1.34 -15.82 0.25
N ILE A 26 -2.29 -16.69 0.59
CA ILE A 26 -2.05 -17.82 1.50
C ILE A 26 -0.99 -18.76 0.92
N ILE A 27 -1.10 -19.12 -0.36
CA ILE A 27 -0.14 -20.01 -1.02
C ILE A 27 1.25 -19.39 -1.02
N VAL A 28 1.38 -18.12 -1.43
CA VAL A 28 2.67 -17.42 -1.45
C VAL A 28 3.26 -17.31 -0.05
N GLY A 29 2.45 -16.95 0.95
CA GLY A 29 2.89 -16.88 2.35
C GLY A 29 3.36 -18.23 2.88
N PHE A 30 2.60 -19.29 2.63
CA PHE A 30 2.93 -20.65 3.04
C PHE A 30 4.22 -21.17 2.38
N LEU A 31 4.36 -21.00 1.06
CA LEU A 31 5.58 -21.39 0.34
C LEU A 31 6.80 -20.59 0.80
N SER A 32 6.62 -19.31 1.12
CA SER A 32 7.71 -18.47 1.65
C SER A 32 8.19 -18.97 3.01
N TYR A 33 7.26 -19.33 3.90
CA TYR A 33 7.60 -19.92 5.19
C TYR A 33 8.29 -21.28 5.04
N LEU A 34 7.83 -22.14 4.12
CA LEU A 34 8.51 -23.42 3.86
C LEU A 34 9.94 -23.23 3.31
N LYS A 35 10.20 -22.16 2.55
CA LYS A 35 11.52 -21.89 1.97
C LYS A 35 12.51 -21.29 2.98
N TYR A 36 12.08 -20.32 3.77
CA TYR A 36 12.96 -19.54 4.67
C TYR A 36 12.87 -19.97 6.14
N GLY A 37 11.80 -20.67 6.53
CA GLY A 37 11.58 -21.14 7.90
C GLY A 37 11.56 -20.00 8.91
N GLU A 38 12.24 -20.21 10.03
CA GLU A 38 12.37 -19.21 11.11
C GLU A 38 13.24 -18.00 10.74
N LYS A 39 13.96 -18.05 9.61
CA LYS A 39 14.80 -16.94 9.14
C LYS A 39 14.04 -15.94 8.26
N ILE A 40 12.73 -16.09 8.12
CA ILE A 40 11.93 -15.22 7.27
C ILE A 40 11.83 -13.81 7.87
N GLU A 41 12.39 -12.83 7.18
CA GLU A 41 12.24 -11.42 7.50
C GLU A 41 10.81 -10.91 7.25
N GLY A 42 10.50 -9.70 7.77
CA GLY A 42 9.16 -9.11 7.75
C GLY A 42 8.51 -8.92 6.38
N SER A 43 9.27 -9.06 5.29
CA SER A 43 8.71 -9.20 3.94
C SER A 43 9.41 -10.30 3.17
N VAL A 44 8.64 -11.05 2.36
CA VAL A 44 9.17 -12.13 1.51
C VAL A 44 10.21 -11.57 0.53
N THR A 45 10.00 -10.35 0.03
CA THR A 45 10.90 -9.68 -0.91
C THR A 45 12.29 -9.41 -0.35
N LEU A 46 12.43 -9.24 0.96
CA LEU A 46 13.73 -8.97 1.60
C LEU A 46 14.59 -10.25 1.64
N ASN A 47 13.95 -11.39 1.93
CA ASN A 47 14.59 -12.71 1.97
C ASN A 47 15.10 -13.23 0.61
N LEU A 48 14.78 -12.58 -0.52
CA LEU A 48 15.19 -13.05 -1.84
C LEU A 48 16.72 -12.95 -2.02
N PRO A 49 17.38 -14.01 -2.51
CA PRO A 49 18.84 -14.03 -2.69
C PRO A 49 19.29 -12.96 -3.69
N GLU A 50 20.32 -12.21 -3.34
CA GLU A 50 20.79 -11.08 -4.15
C GLU A 50 21.67 -11.47 -5.33
N THR A 51 22.23 -12.68 -5.30
CA THR A 51 23.15 -13.19 -6.32
C THR A 51 22.43 -13.74 -7.56
N GLU A 52 21.15 -14.07 -7.43
CA GLU A 52 20.37 -14.71 -8.49
C GLU A 52 19.65 -13.66 -9.36
N ILE A 53 19.91 -13.68 -10.67
CA ILE A 53 19.34 -12.72 -11.63
C ILE A 53 17.80 -12.76 -11.62
N LEU A 54 17.20 -13.94 -11.44
CA LEU A 54 15.74 -14.10 -11.38
C LEU A 54 15.14 -13.42 -10.14
N ALA A 55 15.80 -13.53 -9.00
CA ALA A 55 15.34 -12.89 -7.76
C ALA A 55 15.43 -11.36 -7.87
N GLN A 56 16.51 -10.84 -8.46
CA GLN A 56 16.65 -9.41 -8.74
C GLN A 56 15.57 -8.90 -9.70
N ALA A 57 15.28 -9.63 -10.78
CA ALA A 57 14.22 -9.25 -11.72
C ALA A 57 12.85 -9.13 -11.03
N VAL A 58 12.52 -10.06 -10.12
CA VAL A 58 11.29 -10.00 -9.32
C VAL A 58 11.29 -8.77 -8.40
N LYS A 59 12.39 -8.49 -7.68
CA LYS A 59 12.52 -7.30 -6.83
C LYS A 59 12.29 -6.01 -7.64
N VAL A 60 12.82 -5.91 -8.85
CA VAL A 60 12.66 -4.74 -9.74
C VAL A 60 11.21 -4.59 -10.19
N ILE A 61 10.56 -5.66 -10.66
CA ILE A 61 9.16 -5.61 -11.12
C ILE A 61 8.24 -5.20 -9.97
N ILE A 62 8.45 -5.74 -8.76
CA ILE A 62 7.66 -5.38 -7.58
C ILE A 62 7.87 -3.91 -7.21
N SER A 63 9.13 -3.45 -7.14
CA SER A 63 9.45 -2.07 -6.80
C SER A 63 8.83 -1.07 -7.79
N MET A 64 8.88 -1.40 -9.09
CA MET A 64 8.25 -0.59 -10.13
C MET A 64 6.72 -0.57 -10.03
N GLY A 65 6.11 -1.72 -9.70
CA GLY A 65 4.68 -1.81 -9.43
C GLY A 65 4.23 -0.95 -8.25
N ILE A 66 5.01 -0.95 -7.16
CA ILE A 66 4.75 -0.11 -5.98
C ILE A 66 4.86 1.37 -6.33
N LEU A 67 5.90 1.76 -7.07
CA LEU A 67 6.12 3.15 -7.50
C LEU A 67 4.88 3.71 -8.24
N PHE A 68 4.35 2.95 -9.21
CA PHE A 68 3.18 3.39 -9.97
C PHE A 68 1.89 3.34 -9.15
N THR A 69 1.70 2.30 -8.34
CA THR A 69 0.47 2.12 -7.55
C THR A 69 0.36 3.20 -6.48
N TYR A 70 1.46 3.55 -5.83
CA TYR A 70 1.47 4.56 -4.76
C TYR A 70 1.10 5.96 -5.29
N ALA A 71 1.62 6.34 -6.46
CA ALA A 71 1.27 7.62 -7.09
C ALA A 71 -0.23 7.73 -7.38
N LEU A 72 -0.85 6.66 -7.90
CA LEU A 72 -2.29 6.61 -8.18
C LEU A 72 -3.14 6.63 -6.90
N GLN A 73 -2.75 5.87 -5.88
CA GLN A 73 -3.46 5.84 -4.59
C GLN A 73 -3.46 7.21 -3.91
N PHE A 74 -2.32 7.90 -3.89
CA PHE A 74 -2.22 9.23 -3.30
C PHE A 74 -3.06 10.26 -4.05
N TYR A 75 -3.10 10.19 -5.39
CA TYR A 75 -3.93 11.06 -6.22
C TYR A 75 -5.42 10.88 -5.89
N ILE A 76 -5.91 9.64 -5.90
CA ILE A 76 -7.33 9.34 -5.62
C ILE A 76 -7.69 9.74 -4.19
N ALA A 77 -6.83 9.45 -3.21
CA ALA A 77 -7.06 9.84 -1.82
C ALA A 77 -7.15 11.36 -1.66
N ALA A 78 -6.23 12.11 -2.29
CA ALA A 78 -6.25 13.57 -2.24
C ALA A 78 -7.52 14.14 -2.88
N ASP A 79 -7.95 13.60 -4.03
CA ASP A 79 -9.15 14.03 -4.74
C ASP A 79 -10.43 13.77 -3.94
N ILE A 80 -10.51 12.66 -3.22
CA ILE A 80 -11.65 12.33 -2.35
C ILE A 80 -11.69 13.23 -1.11
N ILE A 81 -10.54 13.52 -0.48
CA ILE A 81 -10.51 14.25 0.80
C ILE A 81 -10.68 15.77 0.61
N TRP A 82 -10.17 16.31 -0.50
CA TRP A 82 -10.20 17.74 -0.79
C TRP A 82 -11.60 18.41 -0.69
N PRO A 83 -12.67 17.87 -1.28
CA PRO A 83 -14.01 18.46 -1.15
C PRO A 83 -14.51 18.45 0.30
N THR A 84 -14.28 17.38 1.06
CA THR A 84 -14.67 17.30 2.48
C THR A 84 -14.01 18.39 3.32
N ILE A 85 -12.75 18.70 3.02
CA ILE A 85 -12.00 19.75 3.73
C ILE A 85 -12.47 21.14 3.31
N ARG A 86 -12.76 21.34 2.02
CA ARG A 86 -13.30 22.60 1.52
C ARG A 86 -14.64 22.92 2.16
N ASP A 87 -15.51 21.92 2.31
CA ASP A 87 -16.81 22.07 2.94
C ASP A 87 -16.69 22.35 4.45
N PHE A 88 -15.66 21.77 5.11
CA PHE A 88 -15.38 22.01 6.53
C PHE A 88 -14.76 23.40 6.81
N LEU A 89 -13.86 23.87 5.95
CA LEU A 89 -13.13 25.14 6.13
C LEU A 89 -13.88 26.38 5.62
N GLY A 90 -15.01 26.20 4.92
CA GLY A 90 -15.80 27.31 4.35
C GLY A 90 -15.13 27.97 3.13
N PRO A 91 -15.59 29.16 2.68
CA PRO A 91 -15.07 29.82 1.48
C PRO A 91 -13.62 30.29 1.69
N VAL A 92 -12.67 29.45 1.27
CA VAL A 92 -11.24 29.75 1.35
C VAL A 92 -10.85 30.75 0.26
N LYS A 93 -10.21 31.86 0.66
CA LYS A 93 -9.80 32.96 -0.23
C LYS A 93 -8.68 32.57 -1.22
N TYR A 94 -7.94 31.49 -0.94
CA TYR A 94 -6.85 30.95 -1.76
C TYR A 94 -6.89 29.41 -1.83
N PRO A 95 -7.71 28.81 -2.72
CA PRO A 95 -7.91 27.36 -2.77
C PRO A 95 -6.61 26.59 -3.10
N VAL A 96 -5.75 27.14 -3.95
CA VAL A 96 -4.47 26.50 -4.34
C VAL A 96 -3.49 26.41 -3.16
N PHE A 97 -3.43 27.46 -2.32
CA PHE A 97 -2.55 27.45 -1.14
C PHE A 97 -3.06 26.47 -0.07
N ALA A 98 -4.38 26.41 0.13
CA ALA A 98 -4.98 25.45 1.04
C ALA A 98 -4.78 24.00 0.57
N GLU A 99 -4.82 23.74 -0.74
CA GLU A 99 -4.56 22.41 -1.30
C GLU A 99 -3.12 21.99 -1.09
N LEU A 100 -2.17 22.90 -1.35
CA LEU A 100 -0.76 22.65 -1.14
C LEU A 100 -0.45 22.40 0.34
N ALA A 101 -1.00 23.23 1.23
CA ALA A 101 -0.84 23.07 2.68
C ALA A 101 -1.41 21.73 3.17
N PHE A 102 -2.56 21.32 2.66
CA PHE A 102 -3.16 20.03 2.99
C PHE A 102 -2.32 18.85 2.49
N ARG A 103 -1.83 18.90 1.24
CA ARG A 103 -0.92 17.88 0.70
C ARG A 103 0.36 17.79 1.53
N SER A 104 0.96 18.92 1.90
CA SER A 104 2.13 18.98 2.78
C SER A 104 1.83 18.39 4.16
N PHE A 105 0.66 18.69 4.74
CA PHE A 105 0.23 18.14 6.03
C PHE A 105 0.06 16.62 5.99
N LEU A 106 -0.58 16.08 4.95
CA LEU A 106 -0.70 14.62 4.77
C LEU A 106 0.65 13.92 4.68
N VAL A 107 1.58 14.49 3.91
CA VAL A 107 2.95 13.94 3.78
C VAL A 107 3.68 13.99 5.13
N LEU A 108 3.54 15.08 5.89
CA LEU A 108 4.12 15.20 7.23
C LEU A 108 3.55 14.15 8.19
N ILE A 109 2.24 13.89 8.18
CA ILE A 109 1.63 12.83 9.00
C ILE A 109 2.22 11.48 8.65
N THR A 110 2.30 11.12 7.36
CA THR A 110 2.85 9.83 6.91
C THR A 110 4.33 9.69 7.28
N TYR A 111 5.09 10.78 7.23
CA TYR A 111 6.49 10.78 7.66
C TYR A 111 6.62 10.59 9.18
N LEU A 112 5.77 11.27 9.95
CA LEU A 112 5.75 11.15 11.41
C LEU A 112 5.32 9.75 11.86
N SER A 113 4.30 9.16 11.23
CA SER A 113 3.86 7.79 11.56
C SER A 113 4.96 6.78 11.27
N LEU A 114 5.65 6.90 10.12
CA LEU A 114 6.81 6.07 9.80
C LEU A 114 7.94 6.23 10.83
N LYS A 115 8.26 7.47 11.23
CA LYS A 115 9.26 7.73 12.27
C LYS A 115 8.87 7.14 13.63
N VAL A 116 7.60 7.27 14.02
CA VAL A 116 7.10 6.70 15.29
C VAL A 116 7.20 5.18 15.27
N ILE A 117 6.89 4.53 14.15
CA ILE A 117 7.03 3.08 13.99
C ILE A 117 8.49 2.66 14.12
N ILE A 118 9.43 3.39 13.50
CA ILE A 118 10.87 3.07 13.59
C ILE A 118 11.38 3.27 15.02
N TYR A 119 10.95 4.32 15.71
CA TYR A 119 11.42 4.63 17.07
C TYR A 119 10.79 3.73 18.14
N THR A 120 9.57 3.26 17.93
CA THR A 120 8.83 2.37 18.86
C THR A 120 9.04 0.90 18.52
N GLY A 121 9.51 0.59 17.31
CA GLY A 121 9.83 -0.75 16.85
C GLY A 121 10.96 -1.36 17.70
N PRO A 122 10.83 -2.61 18.16
CA PRO A 122 11.93 -3.26 18.86
C PRO A 122 13.14 -3.34 17.93
N ASN A 123 14.35 -3.20 18.49
CA ASN A 123 15.65 -2.93 17.85
C ASN A 123 16.10 -3.87 16.69
N HIS A 124 15.24 -4.76 16.17
CA HIS A 124 15.48 -5.67 15.04
C HIS A 124 14.96 -5.16 13.69
N TRP A 125 14.31 -3.99 13.63
CA TRP A 125 13.89 -3.35 12.36
C TRP A 125 14.87 -2.28 11.87
N SER A 126 16.01 -2.11 12.54
CA SER A 126 17.12 -1.34 12.00
C SER A 126 17.71 -2.15 10.86
N ILE A 127 17.24 -1.85 9.65
CA ILE A 127 17.92 -2.03 8.37
C ILE A 127 19.44 -2.07 8.56
N GLU A 128 19.99 -3.28 8.58
CA GLU A 128 21.37 -3.60 8.17
C GLU A 128 21.31 -4.20 6.77
#